data_AF-A0A5J4QNH2-F1
#
_entry.id   AF-A0A5J4QNH2-F1
#
_cell.length_a   1.000
_cell.length_b   1.000
_cell.length_c   1.000
_cell.angle_alpha   90.00
_cell.angle_beta   90.00
_cell.angle_gamma   90.00
#
_symmetry.space_group_name_H-M   'P 1'
#
loop_
_entity.id
_entity.type
_entity.pdbx_description
1 polymer ?
#
loop_
_entity_poly.entity_id
_entity_poly.type
_entity_poly.pdbx_seq_one_letter_code
_entity_poly.pdbx_strand_id
1 'polypeptide(L)'
;FIQGIFTIANKQVFREAIKQFKKRNPNVIFIGYNGFGGEMENTVNPFRQTVDLRWLEIFDTLYSGDPRFSDVPMINVWRSQDLYSDHMVQQFLFNQLPLSRIDNCSFMIGTTGTCYNRGVAAWKSCLILNLARSGWLNVYHGNINLLSDDDVKWFSRVQNTYLYLQEYGKTTIIGGIPGKVMPYGYKSKSKDGTLITLTNPSQTMKEITLPMDIPCSPGRILFTDNGFKPVLVGNKIMLGAEQMVVIGYGEYTLDEYDWGIEEDIVIPQKIEQREIKPEIVDEHTLQTRINNLSNDIRVIFSQCDRNGNPVRSWGGAPPNGIRMNEFLKIRASQGDEDIPVRINYDKMIWSGLSWATGEIEVENVNPQYPLTITCWSKEGNSEYFKIEIYNTQN
;
A
#
# COMPACT_ATOMS: atom_id res chain seq x y z
N PHE A 1 12.52 20.66 -1.17
CA PHE A 1 12.35 22.13 -1.25
C PHE A 1 13.07 22.90 -0.14
N ILE A 2 12.86 22.64 1.18
CA ILE A 2 13.52 23.43 2.25
C ILE A 2 15.00 23.06 2.51
N GLN A 3 15.41 21.81 2.24
CA GLN A 3 16.79 21.38 2.53
C GLN A 3 17.87 22.05 1.66
N GLY A 4 17.53 22.46 0.42
CA GLY A 4 18.46 23.12 -0.50
C GLY A 4 18.40 24.65 -0.55
N ILE A 5 17.36 25.27 0.03
CA ILE A 5 17.13 26.73 -0.05
C ILE A 5 17.52 27.46 1.25
N PHE A 6 17.39 26.79 2.41
CA PHE A 6 17.74 27.40 3.68
C PHE A 6 19.19 27.09 4.06
N THR A 7 20.00 28.14 4.17
CA THR A 7 21.27 28.07 4.90
C THR A 7 21.02 27.60 6.34
N ILE A 8 22.05 27.05 7.00
CA ILE A 8 21.95 26.64 8.40
C ILE A 8 21.44 27.80 9.29
N ALA A 9 21.91 29.02 9.02
CA ALA A 9 21.46 30.23 9.70
C ALA A 9 19.97 30.49 9.52
N ASN A 10 19.45 30.40 8.28
CA ASN A 10 18.01 30.62 8.04
C ASN A 10 17.14 29.56 8.75
N LYS A 11 17.58 28.28 8.77
CA LYS A 11 16.86 27.23 9.52
C LYS A 11 16.80 27.54 11.02
N GLN A 12 17.90 28.05 11.57
CA GLN A 12 17.98 28.42 12.99
C GLN A 12 17.07 29.62 13.31
N VAL A 13 17.12 30.69 12.51
CA VAL A 13 16.26 31.87 12.68
C VAL A 13 14.79 31.47 12.60
N PHE A 14 14.41 30.63 11.63
CA PHE A 14 13.04 30.15 11.51
C PHE A 14 12.59 29.35 12.74
N ARG A 15 13.41 28.41 13.22
CA ARG A 15 13.09 27.66 14.45
C ARG A 15 12.92 28.56 15.66
N GLU A 16 13.80 29.54 15.85
CA GLU A 16 13.70 30.46 16.98
C GLU A 16 12.44 31.33 16.90
N ALA A 17 12.09 31.83 15.70
CA ALA A 17 10.86 32.59 15.50
C ALA A 17 9.62 31.76 15.87
N ILE A 18 9.53 30.50 15.43
CA ILE A 18 8.39 29.63 15.77
C ILE A 18 8.38 29.26 17.27
N LYS A 19 9.55 29.03 17.90
CA LYS A 19 9.62 28.81 19.35
C LYS A 19 9.08 30.00 20.13
N GLN A 20 9.46 31.23 19.75
CA GLN A 20 8.96 32.44 20.39
C GLN A 20 7.46 32.63 20.16
N PHE A 21 6.95 32.27 18.98
CA PHE A 21 5.52 32.24 18.71
C PHE A 21 4.79 31.24 19.61
N LYS A 22 5.26 29.99 19.72
CA LYS A 22 4.64 28.94 20.55
C LYS A 22 4.65 29.31 22.04
N LYS A 23 5.69 30.00 22.54
CA LYS A 23 5.71 30.52 23.91
C LYS A 23 4.55 31.48 24.21
N ARG A 24 4.14 32.28 23.21
CA ARG A 24 3.02 33.22 23.33
C ARG A 24 1.67 32.58 23.00
N ASN A 25 1.68 31.46 22.27
CA ASN A 25 0.50 30.78 21.76
C ASN A 25 0.62 29.25 22.00
N PRO A 26 0.61 28.78 23.26
CA PRO A 26 0.92 27.39 23.59
C PRO A 26 -0.08 26.38 23.02
N ASN A 27 -1.30 26.81 22.69
CA ASN A 27 -2.36 25.95 22.17
C ASN A 27 -2.33 25.82 20.64
N VAL A 28 -1.41 26.49 19.94
CA VAL A 28 -1.31 26.40 18.47
C VAL A 28 -0.45 25.20 18.09
N ILE A 29 -1.03 24.32 17.28
CA ILE A 29 -0.37 23.14 16.71
C ILE A 29 0.25 23.49 15.37
N PHE A 30 1.47 23.05 15.15
CA PHE A 30 2.24 23.25 13.92
C PHE A 30 2.49 21.92 13.22
N ILE A 31 2.13 21.82 11.95
CA ILE A 31 2.40 20.64 11.12
C ILE A 31 3.49 21.00 10.12
N GLY A 32 4.56 20.20 10.09
CA GLY A 32 5.64 20.34 9.12
C GLY A 32 5.26 19.71 7.79
N TYR A 33 4.58 20.48 6.93
CA TYR A 33 4.12 20.02 5.62
C TYR A 33 5.21 20.21 4.55
N ASN A 34 5.70 19.10 3.99
CA ASN A 34 6.70 19.02 2.91
C ASN A 34 8.10 19.61 3.17
N GLY A 35 9.13 18.92 2.66
CA GLY A 35 10.49 19.46 2.57
C GLY A 35 11.35 19.36 3.83
N PHE A 36 10.91 18.61 4.86
CA PHE A 36 11.63 18.44 6.13
C PHE A 36 12.47 17.15 6.21
N GLY A 37 12.60 16.41 5.12
CA GLY A 37 13.38 15.18 4.99
C GLY A 37 12.56 14.06 4.35
N GLY A 38 13.07 12.83 4.39
CA GLY A 38 12.46 11.67 3.72
C GLY A 38 12.82 11.60 2.23
N GLU A 39 12.95 10.38 1.70
CA GLU A 39 13.06 10.12 0.26
C GLU A 39 11.74 9.52 -0.22
N MET A 40 10.89 10.34 -0.85
CA MET A 40 9.49 10.00 -1.15
C MET A 40 9.28 9.47 -2.59
N GLU A 41 10.35 9.34 -3.38
CA GLU A 41 10.25 9.10 -4.83
C GLU A 41 9.82 7.67 -5.18
N ASN A 42 10.26 6.68 -4.41
CA ASN A 42 10.06 5.26 -4.69
C ASN A 42 10.07 4.45 -3.39
N THR A 43 9.82 3.14 -3.49
CA THR A 43 9.85 2.19 -2.38
C THR A 43 11.00 1.19 -2.46
N VAL A 44 11.98 1.43 -3.35
CA VAL A 44 13.02 0.46 -3.71
C VAL A 44 14.36 0.82 -3.08
N ASN A 45 14.60 2.13 -2.95
CA ASN A 45 15.82 2.69 -2.39
C ASN A 45 15.97 2.30 -0.91
N PRO A 46 17.21 2.03 -0.45
CA PRO A 46 17.47 1.85 0.97
C PRO A 46 17.10 3.10 1.76
N PHE A 47 16.58 2.92 2.97
CA PHE A 47 16.34 4.05 3.87
C PHE A 47 17.64 4.77 4.21
N ARG A 48 17.57 6.11 4.23
CA ARG A 48 18.67 6.99 4.59
C ARG A 48 18.26 7.97 5.68
N GLN A 49 19.23 8.37 6.49
CA GLN A 49 19.05 9.43 7.49
C GLN A 49 19.05 10.79 6.79
N THR A 50 17.85 11.32 6.57
CA THR A 50 17.61 12.57 5.83
C THR A 50 16.74 13.56 6.60
N VAL A 51 16.19 13.18 7.76
CA VAL A 51 15.34 14.06 8.58
C VAL A 51 16.14 14.68 9.72
N ASP A 52 16.05 16.01 9.87
CA ASP A 52 16.62 16.75 11.00
C ASP A 52 15.62 16.78 12.17
N LEU A 53 15.87 16.00 13.22
CA LEU A 53 14.96 15.87 14.36
C LEU A 53 14.71 17.18 15.12
N ARG A 54 15.55 18.21 14.94
CA ARG A 54 15.29 19.54 15.53
C ARG A 54 14.04 20.20 14.97
N TRP A 55 13.50 19.70 13.86
CA TRP A 55 12.17 20.11 13.39
C TRP A 55 11.06 19.76 14.38
N LEU A 56 11.22 18.71 15.19
CA LEU A 56 10.26 18.32 16.22
C LEU A 56 10.23 19.27 17.43
N GLU A 57 11.18 20.21 17.52
CA GLU A 57 11.16 21.29 18.52
C GLU A 57 10.11 22.36 18.21
N ILE A 58 9.66 22.44 16.95
CA ILE A 58 8.71 23.46 16.50
C ILE A 58 7.44 22.86 15.89
N PHE A 59 7.55 21.77 15.14
CA PHE A 59 6.42 21.06 14.54
C PHE A 59 5.97 19.90 15.40
N ASP A 60 4.68 19.79 15.64
CA ASP A 60 4.04 18.72 16.39
C ASP A 60 3.92 17.43 15.56
N THR A 61 3.91 17.51 14.23
CA THR A 61 4.07 16.35 13.34
C THR A 61 4.87 16.72 12.09
N LEU A 62 5.47 15.71 11.44
CA LEU A 62 6.11 15.85 10.14
C LEU A 62 5.40 14.99 9.10
N TYR A 63 5.08 15.62 7.97
CA TYR A 63 4.45 15.00 6.82
C TYR A 63 5.39 13.99 6.14
N SER A 64 4.95 12.75 5.98
CA SER A 64 5.76 11.68 5.38
C SER A 64 5.66 11.58 3.85
N GLY A 65 4.83 12.40 3.21
CA GLY A 65 4.66 12.43 1.75
C GLY A 65 3.22 12.22 1.33
N ASP A 66 2.90 12.65 0.10
CA ASP A 66 1.57 12.42 -0.49
C ASP A 66 1.34 10.92 -0.71
N PRO A 67 0.09 10.44 -0.65
CA PRO A 67 -0.26 9.11 -1.15
C PRO A 67 0.23 8.91 -2.58
N ARG A 68 1.10 7.93 -2.78
CA ARG A 68 1.58 7.48 -4.09
C ARG A 68 1.42 5.98 -4.19
N PHE A 69 1.55 5.44 -5.39
CA PHE A 69 1.65 4.00 -5.58
C PHE A 69 3.08 3.53 -5.34
N SER A 70 3.24 2.36 -4.73
CA SER A 70 4.54 1.75 -4.50
C SER A 70 5.11 1.15 -5.79
N ASP A 71 6.40 0.82 -5.78
CA ASP A 71 7.03 0.05 -6.86
C ASP A 71 6.80 -1.46 -6.72
N VAL A 72 6.02 -1.88 -5.71
CA VAL A 72 5.57 -3.26 -5.54
C VAL A 72 4.28 -3.46 -6.36
N PRO A 73 4.26 -4.38 -7.34
CA PRO A 73 3.06 -4.68 -8.10
C PRO A 73 1.96 -5.29 -7.24
N MET A 74 0.74 -4.78 -7.40
CA MET A 74 -0.46 -5.27 -6.71
C MET A 74 -1.60 -5.43 -7.72
N ILE A 75 -2.43 -6.45 -7.56
CA ILE A 75 -3.62 -6.62 -8.40
C ILE A 75 -4.64 -5.53 -8.14
N ASN A 76 -4.86 -5.21 -6.86
CA ASN A 76 -5.65 -4.04 -6.48
C ASN A 76 -4.70 -2.85 -6.32
N VAL A 77 -4.82 -1.88 -7.21
CA VAL A 77 -3.89 -0.75 -7.25
C VAL A 77 -3.90 0.06 -5.95
N TRP A 78 -5.04 0.11 -5.23
CA TRP A 78 -5.15 0.83 -3.96
C TRP A 78 -4.35 0.17 -2.85
N ARG A 79 -4.20 -1.16 -2.86
CA ARG A 79 -3.28 -1.86 -1.95
C ARG A 79 -1.83 -1.41 -2.15
N SER A 80 -1.44 -1.07 -3.38
CA SER A 80 -0.11 -0.52 -3.65
C SER A 80 0.07 0.91 -3.10
N GLN A 81 -1.01 1.70 -3.06
CA GLN A 81 -0.99 3.04 -2.44
C GLN A 81 -0.93 2.97 -0.92
N ASP A 82 -1.67 2.04 -0.32
CA ASP A 82 -1.58 1.74 1.10
C ASP A 82 -0.15 1.31 1.48
N LEU A 83 0.44 0.37 0.71
CA LEU A 83 1.80 -0.11 0.93
C LEU A 83 2.85 0.99 0.87
N TYR A 84 2.75 1.90 -0.09
CA TYR A 84 3.64 3.05 -0.17
C TYR A 84 3.59 3.89 1.11
N SER A 85 2.38 4.14 1.62
CA SER A 85 2.18 4.93 2.84
C SER A 85 2.82 4.24 4.06
N ASP A 86 2.70 2.92 4.16
CA ASP A 86 3.38 2.13 5.19
C ASP A 86 4.92 2.19 5.05
N HIS A 87 5.42 2.17 3.81
CA HIS A 87 6.85 2.32 3.54
C HIS A 87 7.37 3.69 3.98
N MET A 88 6.63 4.76 3.71
CA MET A 88 6.97 6.12 4.15
C MET A 88 6.97 6.26 5.67
N VAL A 89 5.98 5.68 6.36
CA VAL A 89 5.97 5.66 7.84
C VAL A 89 7.21 4.93 8.38
N GLN A 90 7.57 3.78 7.82
CA GLN A 90 8.79 3.06 8.22
C GLN A 90 10.07 3.86 7.94
N GLN A 91 10.14 4.59 6.83
CA GLN A 91 11.28 5.42 6.51
C GLN A 91 11.46 6.57 7.52
N PHE A 92 10.36 7.21 7.93
CA PHE A 92 10.40 8.27 8.94
C PHE A 92 10.70 7.70 10.34
N LEU A 93 10.19 6.50 10.66
CA LEU A 93 10.57 5.78 11.88
C LEU A 93 12.06 5.41 11.89
N PHE A 94 12.62 4.98 10.75
CA PHE A 94 14.07 4.73 10.59
C PHE A 94 14.88 6.01 10.83
N ASN A 95 14.32 7.17 10.50
CA ASN A 95 14.88 8.48 10.83
C ASN A 95 14.66 8.88 12.30
N GLN A 96 14.21 7.96 13.16
CA GLN A 96 13.99 8.13 14.60
C GLN A 96 12.82 9.07 14.96
N LEU A 97 11.90 9.33 14.02
CA LEU A 97 10.65 9.98 14.39
C LEU A 97 9.78 8.98 15.17
N PRO A 98 9.22 9.37 16.32
CA PRO A 98 8.18 8.57 16.96
C PRO A 98 6.97 8.44 16.02
N LEU A 99 6.32 7.27 15.98
CA LEU A 99 5.12 7.04 15.16
C LEU A 99 4.06 8.13 15.34
N SER A 100 3.84 8.56 16.58
CA SER A 100 2.89 9.62 16.91
C SER A 100 3.19 10.96 16.22
N ARG A 101 4.45 11.21 15.85
CA ARG A 101 4.90 12.46 15.22
C ARG A 101 4.94 12.37 13.69
N ILE A 102 4.58 11.22 13.12
CA ILE A 102 4.53 11.02 11.67
C ILE A 102 3.09 11.29 11.21
N ASP A 103 2.93 12.34 10.41
CA ASP A 103 1.71 12.57 9.65
C ASP A 103 1.79 11.75 8.36
N ASN A 104 1.00 10.67 8.30
CA ASN A 104 1.06 9.70 7.22
C ASN A 104 0.23 10.09 5.99
N CYS A 105 -0.74 11.02 6.14
CA CYS A 105 -1.65 11.51 5.10
C CYS A 105 -2.21 10.45 4.13
N SER A 106 -2.42 9.22 4.62
CA SER A 106 -2.63 8.07 3.72
C SER A 106 -4.07 7.86 3.28
N PHE A 107 -5.04 8.24 4.12
CA PHE A 107 -6.45 8.03 3.84
C PHE A 107 -6.94 9.00 2.79
N MET A 108 -7.42 8.47 1.67
CA MET A 108 -7.82 9.22 0.51
C MET A 108 -9.07 8.58 -0.10
N ILE A 109 -10.18 9.31 -0.17
CA ILE A 109 -11.40 8.91 -0.90
C ILE A 109 -11.93 10.10 -1.70
N GLY A 110 -12.36 9.90 -2.94
CA GLY A 110 -12.85 11.02 -3.73
C GLY A 110 -12.84 10.79 -5.23
N THR A 111 -13.65 11.57 -5.93
CA THR A 111 -13.85 11.49 -7.39
C THR A 111 -13.06 12.57 -8.14
N THR A 112 -12.07 13.18 -7.50
CA THR A 112 -11.22 14.20 -8.11
C THR A 112 -9.88 13.60 -8.54
N GLY A 113 -9.18 14.33 -9.40
CA GLY A 113 -7.82 14.00 -9.84
C GLY A 113 -6.83 13.78 -8.69
N THR A 114 -6.88 14.62 -7.66
CA THR A 114 -6.01 14.49 -6.48
C THR A 114 -6.21 13.17 -5.75
N CYS A 115 -7.43 12.61 -5.80
CA CYS A 115 -7.78 11.30 -5.24
C CYS A 115 -7.66 10.17 -6.27
N TYR A 116 -7.02 10.40 -7.42
CA TYR A 116 -6.94 9.45 -8.55
C TYR A 116 -8.32 8.93 -9.01
N ASN A 117 -9.38 9.70 -8.77
CA ASN A 117 -10.78 9.28 -8.97
C ASN A 117 -11.13 7.96 -8.24
N ARG A 118 -10.56 7.72 -7.05
CA ARG A 118 -10.79 6.52 -6.24
C ARG A 118 -12.25 6.25 -5.89
N GLY A 119 -13.05 7.29 -5.72
CA GLY A 119 -14.36 7.18 -5.09
C GLY A 119 -14.19 6.61 -3.68
N VAL A 120 -14.86 5.51 -3.39
CA VAL A 120 -14.77 4.77 -2.11
C VAL A 120 -14.10 3.41 -2.25
N ALA A 121 -13.43 3.12 -3.37
CA ALA A 121 -12.82 1.80 -3.57
C ALA A 121 -11.80 1.45 -2.47
N ALA A 122 -11.93 0.28 -1.85
CA ALA A 122 -11.08 -0.26 -0.80
C ALA A 122 -10.86 0.69 0.40
N TRP A 123 -11.87 1.48 0.76
CA TRP A 123 -11.70 2.55 1.76
C TRP A 123 -11.56 2.02 3.19
N LYS A 124 -12.14 0.85 3.52
CA LYS A 124 -12.11 0.31 4.88
C LYS A 124 -10.70 -0.15 5.25
N SER A 125 -10.04 -0.88 4.35
CA SER A 125 -8.65 -1.29 4.55
C SER A 125 -7.72 -0.08 4.68
N CYS A 126 -7.94 0.95 3.86
CA CYS A 126 -7.18 2.19 3.90
C CYS A 126 -7.35 2.95 5.22
N LEU A 127 -8.59 3.05 5.73
CA LEU A 127 -8.87 3.67 7.03
C LEU A 127 -8.18 2.93 8.16
N ILE A 128 -8.29 1.60 8.20
CA ILE A 128 -7.68 0.78 9.24
C ILE A 128 -6.16 0.98 9.24
N LEU A 129 -5.50 0.93 8.07
CA LEU A 129 -4.04 1.15 8.00
C LEU A 129 -3.66 2.58 8.41
N ASN A 130 -4.45 3.60 8.00
CA ASN A 130 -4.24 4.99 8.42
C ASN A 130 -4.23 5.12 9.94
N LEU A 131 -5.19 4.49 10.61
CA LEU A 131 -5.33 4.50 12.06
C LEU A 131 -4.28 3.64 12.78
N ALA A 132 -3.95 2.47 12.22
CA ALA A 132 -2.99 1.52 12.80
C ALA A 132 -1.57 2.10 12.92
N ARG A 133 -1.21 3.07 12.05
CA ARG A 133 0.05 3.81 12.11
C ARG A 133 0.18 4.69 13.36
N SER A 134 -0.93 5.00 14.04
CA SER A 134 -0.99 5.69 15.34
C SER A 134 -0.38 7.11 15.38
N GLY A 135 -0.32 7.79 14.23
CA GLY A 135 0.13 9.19 14.12
C GLY A 135 -0.89 10.18 14.70
N TRP A 136 -0.47 11.19 15.47
CA TRP A 136 -1.38 12.13 16.16
C TRP A 136 -2.34 12.87 15.22
N LEU A 137 -1.93 13.05 13.97
CA LEU A 137 -2.75 13.67 12.94
C LEU A 137 -3.37 12.59 12.05
N ASN A 138 -4.68 12.38 12.21
CA ASN A 138 -5.48 11.52 11.33
C ASN A 138 -6.14 12.37 10.24
N VAL A 139 -5.42 12.60 9.13
CA VAL A 139 -5.94 13.36 7.99
C VAL A 139 -6.83 12.46 7.13
N TYR A 140 -8.04 12.93 6.81
CA TYR A 140 -8.92 12.27 5.85
C TYR A 140 -9.00 13.12 4.58
N HIS A 141 -8.28 12.70 3.54
CA HIS A 141 -8.21 13.45 2.29
C HIS A 141 -9.39 13.11 1.37
N GLY A 142 -10.04 14.15 0.85
CA GLY A 142 -11.07 14.06 -0.19
C GLY A 142 -12.51 14.23 0.32
N ASN A 143 -13.45 13.38 -0.10
CA ASN A 143 -14.89 13.61 0.10
C ASN A 143 -15.58 12.50 0.93
N ILE A 144 -15.75 12.75 2.22
CA ILE A 144 -16.45 11.85 3.15
C ILE A 144 -17.95 11.71 2.88
N ASN A 145 -18.56 12.62 2.11
CA ASN A 145 -19.99 12.51 1.75
C ASN A 145 -20.28 11.37 0.76
N LEU A 146 -19.25 10.68 0.27
CA LEU A 146 -19.41 9.47 -0.53
C LEU A 146 -19.76 8.24 0.32
N LEU A 147 -19.57 8.32 1.64
CA LEU A 147 -19.89 7.25 2.58
C LEU A 147 -21.38 7.29 2.94
N SER A 148 -22.02 6.12 3.02
CA SER A 148 -23.38 5.99 3.52
C SER A 148 -23.46 6.15 5.05
N ASP A 149 -24.67 6.25 5.60
CA ASP A 149 -24.87 6.30 7.05
C ASP A 149 -24.32 5.05 7.77
N ASP A 150 -24.42 3.88 7.14
CA ASP A 150 -23.89 2.63 7.69
C ASP A 150 -22.36 2.58 7.61
N ASP A 151 -21.77 3.13 6.54
CA ASP A 151 -20.33 3.32 6.43
C ASP A 151 -19.82 4.26 7.53
N VAL A 152 -20.52 5.36 7.80
CA VAL A 152 -20.15 6.31 8.86
C VAL A 152 -20.22 5.67 10.25
N LYS A 153 -21.25 4.85 10.53
CA LYS A 153 -21.33 4.08 11.79
C LYS A 153 -20.14 3.12 11.91
N TRP A 154 -19.81 2.40 10.85
CA TRP A 154 -18.66 1.48 10.83
C TRP A 154 -17.35 2.25 11.04
N PHE A 155 -17.16 3.36 10.30
CA PHE A 155 -16.01 4.25 10.39
C PHE A 155 -15.82 4.71 11.83
N SER A 156 -16.86 5.27 12.45
CA SER A 156 -16.81 5.81 13.81
C SER A 156 -16.42 4.73 14.82
N ARG A 157 -16.98 3.52 14.71
CA ARG A 157 -16.64 2.40 15.59
C ARG A 157 -15.16 2.02 15.50
N VAL A 158 -14.63 1.87 14.28
CA VAL A 158 -13.21 1.54 14.06
C VAL A 158 -12.32 2.68 14.55
N GLN A 159 -12.65 3.92 14.17
CA GLN A 159 -11.92 5.11 14.60
C GLN A 159 -11.86 5.23 16.12
N ASN A 160 -12.99 5.09 16.83
CA ASN A 160 -13.03 5.18 18.29
C ASN A 160 -12.11 4.14 18.96
N THR A 161 -12.07 2.92 18.42
CA THR A 161 -11.18 1.87 18.93
C THR A 161 -9.71 2.25 18.78
N TYR A 162 -9.31 2.75 17.61
CA TYR A 162 -7.93 3.16 17.36
C TYR A 162 -7.55 4.47 18.08
N LEU A 163 -8.48 5.41 18.28
CA LEU A 163 -8.23 6.62 19.07
C LEU A 163 -7.88 6.27 20.52
N TYR A 164 -8.59 5.31 21.10
CA TYR A 164 -8.28 4.83 22.44
C TYR A 164 -6.89 4.15 22.52
N LEU A 165 -6.54 3.33 21.51
CA LEU A 165 -5.20 2.73 21.41
C LEU A 165 -4.10 3.77 21.22
N GLN A 166 -4.38 4.80 20.43
CA GLN A 166 -3.49 5.93 20.19
C GLN A 166 -3.27 6.76 21.46
N GLU A 167 -4.32 7.02 22.25
CA GLU A 167 -4.23 7.70 23.55
C GLU A 167 -3.36 6.89 24.54
N TYR A 168 -3.47 5.57 24.53
CA TYR A 168 -2.63 4.70 25.35
C TYR A 168 -1.16 4.71 24.91
N GLY A 169 -0.88 4.97 23.63
CA GLY A 169 0.45 5.30 23.12
C GLY A 169 1.45 4.14 23.08
N LYS A 170 0.97 2.88 23.00
CA LYS A 170 1.81 1.67 22.92
C LYS A 170 1.70 0.97 21.57
N THR A 171 1.99 1.71 20.51
CA THR A 171 2.02 1.20 19.13
C THR A 171 3.45 0.97 18.65
N THR A 172 3.69 -0.17 18.01
CA THR A 172 4.99 -0.55 17.41
C THR A 172 4.80 -1.17 16.04
N ILE A 173 5.75 -0.97 15.13
CA ILE A 173 5.82 -1.71 13.86
C ILE A 173 6.34 -3.12 14.12
N ILE A 174 5.80 -4.09 13.37
CA ILE A 174 6.24 -5.49 13.37
C ILE A 174 6.49 -5.98 11.95
N GLY A 175 7.31 -7.02 11.80
CA GLY A 175 7.64 -7.61 10.49
C GLY A 175 8.71 -6.83 9.71
N GLY A 176 8.68 -6.97 8.39
CA GLY A 176 9.70 -6.46 7.48
C GLY A 176 9.36 -5.10 6.84
N ILE A 177 10.09 -4.79 5.76
CA ILE A 177 9.96 -3.53 5.02
C ILE A 177 8.93 -3.71 3.88
N PRO A 178 7.87 -2.86 3.80
CA PRO A 178 6.80 -3.00 2.81
C PRO A 178 7.32 -3.03 1.37
N GLY A 179 8.18 -2.07 1.00
CA GLY A 179 8.80 -1.99 -0.32
C GLY A 179 9.78 -3.13 -0.68
N LYS A 180 10.09 -4.02 0.27
CA LYS A 180 10.86 -5.26 0.05
C LYS A 180 9.96 -6.50 -0.02
N VAL A 181 8.65 -6.31 -0.12
CA VAL A 181 7.66 -7.39 -0.28
C VAL A 181 7.69 -8.38 0.90
N MET A 182 8.04 -7.89 2.08
CA MET A 182 8.06 -8.68 3.32
C MET A 182 6.77 -8.44 4.11
N PRO A 183 6.15 -9.46 4.73
CA PRO A 183 5.03 -9.24 5.62
C PRO A 183 5.36 -8.26 6.74
N TYR A 184 4.46 -7.33 7.01
CA TYR A 184 4.65 -6.25 7.98
C TYR A 184 3.34 -5.88 8.65
N GLY A 185 3.40 -5.03 9.67
CA GLY A 185 2.20 -4.52 10.31
C GLY A 185 2.45 -3.64 11.52
N TYR A 186 1.39 -3.48 12.30
CA TYR A 186 1.33 -2.62 13.48
C TYR A 186 0.73 -3.40 14.64
N LYS A 187 1.36 -3.31 15.81
CA LYS A 187 0.87 -3.85 17.07
C LYS A 187 0.57 -2.69 18.02
N SER A 188 -0.68 -2.58 18.45
CA SER A 188 -1.16 -1.53 19.34
C SER A 188 -1.72 -2.16 20.60
N LYS A 189 -1.22 -1.75 21.77
CA LYS A 189 -1.67 -2.27 23.07
C LYS A 189 -2.52 -1.24 23.81
N SER A 190 -3.46 -1.73 24.61
CA SER A 190 -4.18 -0.99 25.63
C SER A 190 -4.24 -1.82 26.93
N LYS A 191 -4.99 -1.34 27.92
CA LYS A 191 -5.35 -2.09 29.12
C LYS A 191 -6.38 -3.20 28.84
N ASP A 192 -7.15 -3.07 27.76
CA ASP A 192 -8.23 -3.99 27.41
C ASP A 192 -7.75 -5.10 26.47
N GLY A 193 -6.60 -4.91 25.82
CA GLY A 193 -6.05 -5.93 24.94
C GLY A 193 -4.97 -5.46 23.98
N THR A 194 -4.86 -6.16 22.85
CA THR A 194 -3.93 -5.83 21.77
C THR A 194 -4.61 -5.98 20.43
N LEU A 195 -4.42 -5.01 19.53
CA LEU A 195 -4.73 -5.13 18.12
C LEU A 195 -3.46 -5.33 17.31
N ILE A 196 -3.53 -6.24 16.35
CA ILE A 196 -2.49 -6.49 15.35
C ILE A 196 -3.08 -6.31 13.97
N THR A 197 -2.57 -5.34 13.22
CA THR A 197 -2.89 -5.14 11.80
C THR A 197 -1.71 -5.64 10.99
N LEU A 198 -1.93 -6.59 10.08
CA LEU A 198 -0.88 -7.20 9.26
C LEU A 198 -1.24 -7.14 7.79
N THR A 199 -0.21 -7.03 6.96
CA THR A 199 -0.30 -7.08 5.50
C THR A 199 0.76 -8.04 4.95
N ASN A 200 0.36 -8.96 4.08
CA ASN A 200 1.26 -9.75 3.26
C ASN A 200 1.35 -9.11 1.86
N PRO A 201 2.40 -8.36 1.53
CA PRO A 201 2.50 -7.69 0.23
C PRO A 201 2.91 -8.62 -0.92
N SER A 202 3.17 -9.90 -0.67
CA SER A 202 3.69 -10.83 -1.67
C SER A 202 2.59 -11.47 -2.51
N GLN A 203 2.98 -12.00 -3.67
CA GLN A 203 2.13 -12.78 -4.58
C GLN A 203 2.08 -14.27 -4.17
N THR A 204 2.22 -14.54 -2.88
CA THR A 204 2.24 -15.90 -2.33
C THR A 204 1.55 -15.95 -0.99
N MET A 205 1.00 -17.11 -0.64
CA MET A 205 0.54 -17.39 0.72
C MET A 205 1.73 -17.32 1.70
N LYS A 206 1.54 -16.70 2.87
CA LYS A 206 2.58 -16.59 3.90
C LYS A 206 2.04 -16.96 5.27
N GLU A 207 2.74 -17.89 5.93
CA GLU A 207 2.62 -18.07 7.37
C GLU A 207 3.47 -17.00 8.07
N ILE A 208 2.84 -16.23 8.97
CA ILE A 208 3.46 -15.15 9.73
C ILE A 208 3.40 -15.54 11.20
N THR A 209 4.55 -15.51 11.87
CA THR A 209 4.62 -15.68 13.32
C THR A 209 4.40 -14.34 14.01
N LEU A 210 3.40 -14.28 14.88
CA LEU A 210 3.04 -13.13 15.66
C LEU A 210 3.99 -12.97 16.85
N PRO A 211 4.26 -11.73 17.31
CA PRO A 211 5.14 -11.48 18.46
C PRO A 211 4.76 -12.29 19.71
N MET A 212 5.76 -12.82 20.44
CA MET A 212 5.54 -13.68 21.62
C MET A 212 4.98 -12.95 22.85
N ASP A 213 4.98 -11.61 22.86
CA ASP A 213 4.51 -10.78 23.98
C ASP A 213 3.01 -10.42 23.88
N ILE A 214 2.26 -11.24 23.14
CA ILE A 214 0.81 -11.20 23.02
C ILE A 214 0.20 -11.99 24.19
N PRO A 215 -0.95 -11.56 24.75
CA PRO A 215 -1.62 -12.30 25.82
C PRO A 215 -1.83 -13.78 25.46
N CYS A 216 -1.70 -14.70 26.43
CA CYS A 216 -1.95 -16.13 26.24
C CYS A 216 -3.41 -16.49 25.88
N SER A 217 -4.28 -15.50 25.68
CA SER A 217 -5.66 -15.68 25.23
C SER A 217 -5.72 -15.98 23.73
N PRO A 218 -6.70 -16.78 23.26
CA PRO A 218 -6.93 -16.95 21.83
C PRO A 218 -7.23 -15.59 21.18
N GLY A 219 -6.61 -15.33 20.03
CA GLY A 219 -6.93 -14.15 19.21
C GLY A 219 -8.15 -14.40 18.33
N ARG A 220 -8.76 -13.31 17.84
CA ARG A 220 -9.86 -13.34 16.87
C ARG A 220 -9.55 -12.44 15.69
N ILE A 221 -9.85 -12.91 14.47
CA ILE A 221 -9.82 -12.06 13.27
C ILE A 221 -11.03 -11.13 13.32
N LEU A 222 -10.77 -9.83 13.28
CA LEU A 222 -11.77 -8.77 13.34
C LEU A 222 -12.12 -8.23 11.96
N PHE A 223 -11.14 -8.25 11.06
CA PHE A 223 -11.25 -7.72 9.71
C PHE A 223 -10.33 -8.47 8.76
N THR A 224 -10.75 -8.68 7.52
CA THR A 224 -9.89 -9.17 6.44
C THR A 224 -10.40 -8.78 5.05
N ASP A 225 -9.58 -8.93 4.03
CA ASP A 225 -10.03 -8.80 2.64
C ASP A 225 -10.89 -10.00 2.20
N ASN A 226 -11.78 -9.81 1.22
CA ASN A 226 -12.64 -10.86 0.68
C ASN A 226 -11.83 -11.98 -0.01
N GLY A 227 -12.42 -13.17 -0.17
CA GLY A 227 -11.78 -14.32 -0.81
C GLY A 227 -11.13 -15.29 0.18
N PHE A 228 -9.80 -15.46 0.13
CA PHE A 228 -9.08 -16.38 1.02
C PHE A 228 -9.33 -16.04 2.49
N LYS A 229 -9.74 -17.03 3.29
CA LYS A 229 -9.98 -16.84 4.72
C LYS A 229 -8.69 -17.03 5.53
N PRO A 230 -8.15 -15.99 6.21
CA PRO A 230 -6.98 -16.15 7.05
C PRO A 230 -7.21 -17.20 8.13
N VAL A 231 -6.15 -17.95 8.45
CA VAL A 231 -6.21 -19.01 9.46
C VAL A 231 -5.26 -18.66 10.60
N LEU A 232 -5.82 -18.34 11.76
CA LEU A 232 -5.07 -18.06 12.99
C LEU A 232 -5.01 -19.33 13.86
N VAL A 233 -3.79 -19.84 14.09
CA VAL A 233 -3.53 -21.00 14.95
C VAL A 233 -2.42 -20.66 15.94
N GLY A 234 -2.78 -20.55 17.22
CA GLY A 234 -1.85 -20.13 18.27
C GLY A 234 -1.30 -18.73 17.98
N ASN A 235 0.02 -18.62 17.82
CA ASN A 235 0.71 -17.38 17.47
C ASN A 235 1.07 -17.28 15.97
N LYS A 236 0.47 -18.10 15.11
CA LYS A 236 0.75 -18.10 13.67
C LYS A 236 -0.51 -17.75 12.90
N ILE A 237 -0.37 -16.94 11.86
CA ILE A 237 -1.45 -16.65 10.93
C ILE A 237 -1.03 -16.93 9.49
N MET A 238 -1.87 -17.65 8.76
CA MET A 238 -1.73 -17.79 7.30
C MET A 238 -2.49 -16.66 6.62
N LEU A 239 -1.78 -15.88 5.79
CA LEU A 239 -2.36 -14.84 4.93
C LEU A 239 -2.21 -15.19 3.46
N GLY A 240 -3.22 -14.81 2.68
CA GLY A 240 -3.21 -14.87 1.23
C GLY A 240 -2.31 -13.82 0.59
N ALA A 241 -2.14 -13.91 -0.73
CA ALA A 241 -1.37 -12.92 -1.49
C ALA A 241 -2.00 -11.53 -1.40
N GLU A 242 -1.19 -10.49 -1.16
CA GLU A 242 -1.62 -9.09 -0.99
C GLU A 242 -2.55 -8.81 0.20
N GLN A 243 -2.87 -9.84 1.00
CA GLN A 243 -3.96 -9.78 1.97
C GLN A 243 -3.59 -8.98 3.23
N MET A 244 -4.56 -8.24 3.72
CA MET A 244 -4.57 -7.59 5.01
C MET A 244 -5.50 -8.29 6.02
N VAL A 245 -5.14 -8.20 7.29
CA VAL A 245 -5.97 -8.68 8.41
C VAL A 245 -5.84 -7.77 9.63
N VAL A 246 -6.88 -7.75 10.47
CA VAL A 246 -6.80 -7.27 11.84
C VAL A 246 -7.13 -8.41 12.81
N ILE A 247 -6.30 -8.56 13.84
CA ILE A 247 -6.45 -9.56 14.89
C ILE A 247 -6.59 -8.84 16.24
N GLY A 248 -7.62 -9.19 16.98
CA GLY A 248 -7.86 -8.74 18.35
C GLY A 248 -7.48 -9.79 19.38
N TYR A 249 -6.95 -9.32 20.51
CA TYR A 249 -6.67 -10.09 21.73
C TYR A 249 -7.25 -9.36 22.94
N GLY A 250 -7.60 -10.10 23.99
CA GLY A 250 -8.27 -9.52 25.17
C GLY A 250 -9.73 -9.19 24.88
N GLU A 251 -10.21 -8.05 25.37
CA GLU A 251 -11.59 -7.58 25.13
C GLU A 251 -11.89 -7.35 23.64
N TYR A 252 -10.86 -7.09 22.83
CA TYR A 252 -11.01 -6.98 21.37
C TYR A 252 -11.45 -8.28 20.67
N THR A 253 -11.65 -9.38 21.41
CA THR A 253 -12.20 -10.63 20.86
C THR A 253 -13.72 -10.68 20.86
N LEU A 254 -14.39 -9.72 21.52
CA LEU A 254 -15.86 -9.64 21.60
C LEU A 254 -16.50 -9.32 20.24
N ASP A 255 -17.77 -9.71 20.07
CA ASP A 255 -18.51 -9.57 18.81
C ASP A 255 -18.69 -8.13 18.33
N GLU A 256 -18.67 -7.15 19.24
CA GLU A 256 -18.76 -5.74 18.88
C GLU A 256 -17.56 -5.25 18.06
N TYR A 257 -16.43 -5.97 18.13
CA TYR A 257 -15.22 -5.72 17.34
C TYR A 257 -15.19 -6.52 16.04
N ASP A 258 -16.28 -7.20 15.66
CA ASP A 258 -16.40 -7.77 14.32
C ASP A 258 -16.59 -6.64 13.29
N TRP A 259 -15.55 -6.40 12.51
CA TRP A 259 -15.50 -5.34 11.52
C TRP A 259 -15.76 -5.86 10.10
N GLY A 260 -15.99 -7.17 9.93
CA GLY A 260 -16.35 -7.77 8.65
C GLY A 260 -15.19 -7.80 7.64
N ILE A 261 -15.49 -7.50 6.37
CA ILE A 261 -14.52 -7.64 5.28
C ILE A 261 -14.40 -6.39 4.40
N GLU A 262 -13.27 -6.28 3.70
CA GLU A 262 -13.11 -5.40 2.53
C GLU A 262 -13.62 -6.12 1.29
N GLU A 263 -14.71 -5.62 0.69
CA GLU A 263 -15.37 -6.27 -0.46
C GLU A 263 -14.63 -5.98 -1.77
N ASP A 264 -13.97 -4.82 -1.88
CA ASP A 264 -13.33 -4.35 -3.11
C ASP A 264 -11.97 -5.04 -3.40
N ILE A 265 -11.44 -5.79 -2.44
CA ILE A 265 -10.19 -6.54 -2.56
C ILE A 265 -10.51 -8.02 -2.47
N VAL A 266 -10.31 -8.75 -3.56
CA VAL A 266 -10.54 -10.20 -3.63
C VAL A 266 -9.20 -10.93 -3.66
N ILE A 267 -8.98 -11.76 -2.64
CA ILE A 267 -7.77 -12.55 -2.46
C ILE A 267 -8.01 -13.97 -3.00
N PRO A 268 -7.18 -14.49 -3.92
CA PRO A 268 -7.37 -15.83 -4.45
C PRO A 268 -7.18 -16.88 -3.34
N GLN A 269 -7.98 -17.94 -3.37
CA GLN A 269 -7.87 -19.09 -2.45
C GLN A 269 -6.51 -19.79 -2.56
N LYS A 270 -5.95 -19.81 -3.77
CA LYS A 270 -4.61 -20.35 -4.05
C LYS A 270 -3.92 -19.50 -5.11
N ILE A 271 -2.60 -19.41 -4.98
CA ILE A 271 -1.74 -18.73 -5.94
C ILE A 271 -0.40 -19.46 -6.02
N GLU A 272 0.01 -19.80 -7.24
CA GLU A 272 1.25 -20.53 -7.49
C GLU A 272 1.99 -19.91 -8.67
N GLN A 273 3.26 -19.57 -8.47
CA GLN A 273 4.08 -19.03 -9.54
C GLN A 273 4.30 -20.09 -10.61
N ARG A 274 4.08 -19.71 -11.86
CA ARG A 274 4.35 -20.52 -13.03
C ARG A 274 5.69 -20.13 -13.62
N GLU A 275 6.55 -21.11 -13.85
CA GLU A 275 7.78 -20.89 -14.60
C GLU A 275 7.44 -20.57 -16.05
N ILE A 276 8.01 -19.48 -16.56
CA ILE A 276 7.83 -19.03 -17.93
C ILE A 276 9.18 -18.66 -18.54
N LYS A 277 9.22 -18.67 -19.86
CA LYS A 277 10.35 -18.17 -20.65
C LYS A 277 9.82 -17.04 -21.51
N PRO A 278 9.96 -15.77 -21.06
CA PRO A 278 9.59 -14.64 -21.90
C PRO A 278 10.63 -14.47 -23.01
N GLU A 279 10.14 -14.16 -24.21
CA GLU A 279 10.91 -13.86 -25.39
C GLU A 279 10.83 -12.35 -25.67
N ILE A 280 11.97 -11.75 -26.02
CA ILE A 280 12.02 -10.37 -26.49
C ILE A 280 11.57 -10.36 -27.94
N VAL A 281 10.50 -9.64 -28.23
CA VAL A 281 9.98 -9.48 -29.60
C VAL A 281 10.63 -8.27 -30.28
N ASP A 282 10.73 -7.17 -29.53
CA ASP A 282 11.37 -5.91 -29.94
C ASP A 282 11.80 -5.13 -28.69
N GLU A 283 12.35 -3.91 -28.86
CA GLU A 283 12.84 -3.04 -27.78
C GLU A 283 11.79 -2.73 -26.69
N HIS A 284 10.50 -2.86 -27.00
CA HIS A 284 9.40 -2.46 -26.12
C HIS A 284 8.48 -3.62 -25.71
N THR A 285 8.75 -4.83 -26.19
CA THR A 285 7.81 -5.95 -26.09
C THR A 285 8.46 -7.22 -25.55
N LEU A 286 7.86 -7.77 -24.50
CA LEU A 286 8.09 -9.14 -24.04
C LEU A 286 6.84 -9.99 -24.33
N GLN A 287 7.06 -11.23 -24.73
CA GLN A 287 5.98 -12.17 -25.02
C GLN A 287 6.26 -13.51 -24.36
N THR A 288 5.23 -14.20 -23.89
CA THR A 288 5.34 -15.60 -23.48
C THR A 288 4.12 -16.39 -23.90
N ARG A 289 4.27 -17.71 -24.01
CA ARG A 289 3.19 -18.62 -24.42
C ARG A 289 2.93 -19.64 -23.33
N ILE A 290 1.65 -19.87 -23.07
CA ILE A 290 1.15 -20.77 -22.05
C ILE A 290 0.27 -21.82 -22.70
N ASN A 291 0.63 -23.07 -22.47
CA ASN A 291 -0.15 -24.22 -22.88
C ASN A 291 -0.89 -24.82 -21.68
N ASN A 292 -1.97 -25.56 -21.95
CA ASN A 292 -2.70 -26.35 -20.97
C ASN A 292 -3.11 -25.52 -19.74
N LEU A 293 -3.85 -24.45 -19.99
CA LEU A 293 -4.36 -23.63 -18.90
C LEU A 293 -5.56 -24.31 -18.22
N SER A 294 -5.54 -24.37 -16.89
CA SER A 294 -6.60 -25.00 -16.08
C SER A 294 -7.08 -24.14 -14.90
N ASN A 295 -6.45 -22.99 -14.69
CA ASN A 295 -6.76 -22.03 -13.63
C ASN A 295 -6.72 -20.63 -14.23
N ASP A 296 -7.32 -19.65 -13.53
CA ASP A 296 -7.14 -18.25 -13.88
C ASP A 296 -5.65 -17.90 -13.83
N ILE A 297 -5.26 -16.88 -14.59
CA ILE A 297 -3.88 -16.38 -14.60
C ILE A 297 -3.85 -14.96 -14.07
N ARG A 298 -2.90 -14.70 -13.16
CA ARG A 298 -2.42 -13.37 -12.85
C ARG A 298 -1.10 -13.11 -13.56
N VAL A 299 -1.02 -11.98 -14.26
CA VAL A 299 0.18 -11.50 -14.95
C VAL A 299 0.70 -10.27 -14.23
N ILE A 300 2.00 -10.26 -13.94
CA ILE A 300 2.72 -9.12 -13.39
C ILE A 300 3.80 -8.73 -14.38
N PHE A 301 3.71 -7.50 -14.87
CA PHE A 301 4.68 -6.91 -15.78
C PHE A 301 5.40 -5.77 -15.06
N SER A 302 6.72 -5.77 -15.04
CA SER A 302 7.52 -4.71 -14.44
C SER A 302 8.56 -4.16 -15.40
N GLN A 303 8.68 -2.84 -15.45
CA GLN A 303 9.72 -2.11 -16.14
C GLN A 303 10.88 -1.85 -15.16
N CYS A 304 12.09 -2.28 -15.51
CA CYS A 304 13.28 -2.06 -14.68
C CYS A 304 14.43 -1.42 -15.46
N ASP A 305 15.43 -0.92 -14.74
CA ASP A 305 16.74 -0.57 -15.27
C ASP A 305 17.63 -1.82 -15.39
N ARG A 306 18.84 -1.64 -15.95
CA ARG A 306 19.86 -2.70 -16.07
C ARG A 306 20.30 -3.33 -14.73
N ASN A 307 20.03 -2.67 -13.61
CA ASN A 307 20.35 -3.18 -12.28
C ASN A 307 19.14 -3.92 -11.64
N GLY A 308 18.02 -4.01 -12.37
CA GLY A 308 16.78 -4.60 -11.90
C GLY A 308 15.96 -3.70 -10.98
N ASN A 309 16.28 -2.40 -10.89
CA ASN A 309 15.48 -1.44 -10.13
C ASN A 309 14.26 -0.98 -10.96
N PRO A 310 13.07 -0.87 -10.36
CA PRO A 310 11.90 -0.33 -11.02
C PRO A 310 12.12 1.08 -11.61
N VAL A 311 11.66 1.28 -12.84
CA VAL A 311 11.69 2.58 -13.54
C VAL A 311 10.26 3.00 -13.82
N ARG A 312 9.86 4.15 -13.26
CA ARG A 312 8.49 4.64 -13.40
C ARG A 312 8.29 5.38 -14.72
N SER A 313 7.23 5.03 -15.42
CA SER A 313 6.68 5.85 -16.50
C SER A 313 5.69 6.86 -15.93
N TRP A 314 5.66 8.06 -16.51
CA TRP A 314 4.86 9.17 -16.00
C TRP A 314 4.12 9.92 -17.11
N GLY A 315 2.79 9.94 -16.98
CA GLY A 315 1.90 10.59 -17.94
C GLY A 315 1.39 11.97 -17.54
N GLY A 316 1.87 12.56 -16.43
CA GLY A 316 1.30 13.79 -15.88
C GLY A 316 0.16 13.56 -14.89
N ALA A 317 -0.33 14.66 -14.30
CA ALA A 317 -1.42 14.64 -13.33
C ALA A 317 -2.79 14.80 -13.99
N PRO A 318 -3.88 14.26 -13.41
CA PRO A 318 -5.23 14.59 -13.85
C PRO A 318 -5.51 16.11 -13.80
N PRO A 319 -6.45 16.63 -14.61
CA PRO A 319 -7.32 15.89 -15.54
C PRO A 319 -6.68 15.64 -16.92
N ASN A 320 -5.51 16.23 -17.19
CA ASN A 320 -4.90 16.23 -18.53
C ASN A 320 -3.79 15.17 -18.69
N GLY A 321 -3.56 14.35 -17.66
CA GLY A 321 -2.56 13.30 -17.70
C GLY A 321 -2.95 12.14 -18.61
N ILE A 322 -1.96 11.34 -18.99
CA ILE A 322 -2.16 10.10 -19.73
C ILE A 322 -2.34 8.95 -18.73
N ARG A 323 -3.29 8.04 -19.01
CA ARG A 323 -3.54 6.85 -18.17
C ARG A 323 -2.38 5.86 -18.28
N MET A 324 -2.10 5.14 -17.20
CA MET A 324 -0.97 4.21 -17.15
C MET A 324 -1.10 3.02 -18.10
N ASN A 325 -2.31 2.64 -18.52
CA ASN A 325 -2.50 1.60 -19.53
C ASN A 325 -2.03 2.02 -20.94
N GLU A 326 -1.73 3.31 -21.18
CA GLU A 326 -1.08 3.76 -22.41
C GLU A 326 0.45 3.69 -22.35
N PHE A 327 1.01 3.49 -21.15
CA PHE A 327 2.44 3.28 -20.96
C PHE A 327 2.78 1.80 -20.78
N LEU A 328 1.97 1.06 -20.04
CA LEU A 328 2.22 -0.34 -19.71
C LEU A 328 0.98 -1.14 -20.11
N LYS A 329 1.14 -2.11 -21.02
CA LYS A 329 0.05 -2.90 -21.60
C LYS A 329 0.29 -4.38 -21.37
N ILE A 330 -0.74 -5.08 -20.93
CA ILE A 330 -0.81 -6.54 -20.93
C ILE A 330 -1.92 -6.91 -21.91
N ARG A 331 -1.60 -7.75 -22.89
CA ARG A 331 -2.54 -8.32 -23.85
C ARG A 331 -2.47 -9.83 -23.78
N ALA A 332 -3.60 -10.48 -24.02
CA ALA A 332 -3.71 -11.92 -24.10
C ALA A 332 -4.42 -12.29 -25.39
N SER A 333 -3.95 -13.32 -26.10
CA SER A 333 -4.59 -13.77 -27.35
C SER A 333 -4.41 -15.26 -27.60
N GLN A 334 -5.32 -15.85 -28.38
CA GLN A 334 -5.24 -17.20 -28.91
C GLN A 334 -5.34 -17.15 -30.45
N GLY A 335 -4.19 -17.16 -31.12
CA GLY A 335 -4.14 -16.84 -32.55
C GLY A 335 -4.48 -15.38 -32.79
N ASP A 336 -5.51 -15.13 -33.60
CA ASP A 336 -6.01 -13.78 -33.92
C ASP A 336 -7.12 -13.31 -32.96
N GLU A 337 -7.55 -14.16 -32.02
CA GLU A 337 -8.59 -13.82 -31.04
C GLU A 337 -7.98 -13.17 -29.79
N ASP A 338 -8.46 -11.96 -29.45
CA ASP A 338 -8.09 -11.27 -28.21
C ASP A 338 -8.86 -11.86 -27.01
N ILE A 339 -8.11 -12.22 -25.97
CA ILE A 339 -8.66 -12.69 -24.70
C ILE A 339 -8.73 -11.50 -23.71
N PRO A 340 -9.87 -11.27 -23.04
CA PRO A 340 -10.00 -10.20 -22.07
C PRO A 340 -8.96 -10.28 -20.94
N VAL A 341 -8.35 -9.13 -20.60
CA VAL A 341 -7.46 -8.97 -19.44
C VAL A 341 -8.10 -7.95 -18.49
N ARG A 342 -8.45 -8.38 -17.28
CA ARG A 342 -8.98 -7.49 -16.24
C ARG A 342 -7.84 -6.71 -15.60
N ILE A 343 -7.89 -5.38 -15.65
CA ILE A 343 -6.87 -4.47 -15.09
C ILE A 343 -7.50 -3.44 -14.16
N ASN A 344 -6.74 -2.94 -13.18
CA ASN A 344 -7.19 -1.90 -12.23
C ASN A 344 -6.30 -0.64 -12.22
N TYR A 345 -5.10 -0.73 -12.79
CA TYR A 345 -4.08 0.32 -12.74
C TYR A 345 -4.27 1.44 -13.78
N ASP A 346 -5.32 1.39 -14.61
CA ASP A 346 -5.59 2.24 -15.78
C ASP A 346 -6.01 3.69 -15.42
N LYS A 347 -5.23 4.32 -14.54
CA LYS A 347 -5.49 5.64 -13.96
C LYS A 347 -4.45 6.64 -14.43
N MET A 348 -4.79 7.92 -14.33
CA MET A 348 -3.83 9.01 -14.48
C MET A 348 -3.06 9.17 -13.16
N ILE A 349 -1.83 8.68 -13.10
CA ILE A 349 -1.04 8.62 -11.86
C ILE A 349 0.10 9.65 -11.93
N TRP A 350 -0.04 10.74 -11.18
CA TRP A 350 0.95 11.82 -11.17
C TRP A 350 2.31 11.41 -10.61
N SER A 351 2.39 10.35 -9.80
CA SER A 351 3.65 9.80 -9.29
C SER A 351 4.28 8.76 -10.22
N GLY A 352 3.66 8.49 -11.36
CA GLY A 352 4.02 7.40 -12.27
C GLY A 352 3.82 6.00 -11.67
N LEU A 353 4.09 4.99 -12.51
CA LEU A 353 4.04 3.56 -12.16
C LEU A 353 5.15 2.82 -12.92
N SER A 354 5.73 1.79 -12.32
CA SER A 354 6.80 0.97 -12.91
C SER A 354 6.34 -0.44 -13.27
N TRP A 355 5.05 -0.72 -13.17
CA TRP A 355 4.49 -2.05 -13.31
C TRP A 355 3.05 -2.01 -13.83
N ALA A 356 2.60 -3.12 -14.40
CA ALA A 356 1.22 -3.40 -14.75
C ALA A 356 0.84 -4.77 -14.19
N THR A 357 -0.42 -4.93 -13.81
CA THR A 357 -0.98 -6.20 -13.35
C THR A 357 -2.30 -6.46 -14.07
N GLY A 358 -2.58 -7.73 -14.35
CA GLY A 358 -3.82 -8.13 -14.98
C GLY A 358 -4.19 -9.56 -14.67
N GLU A 359 -5.49 -9.86 -14.74
CA GLU A 359 -6.02 -11.22 -14.57
C GLU A 359 -6.77 -11.67 -15.83
N ILE A 360 -6.59 -12.94 -16.16
CA ILE A 360 -7.22 -13.61 -17.30
C ILE A 360 -7.98 -14.79 -16.74
N GLU A 361 -9.29 -14.78 -16.93
CA GLU A 361 -10.17 -15.85 -16.46
C GLU A 361 -10.10 -17.04 -17.41
N VAL A 362 -9.93 -18.24 -16.87
CA VAL A 362 -9.73 -19.46 -17.67
C VAL A 362 -10.94 -19.79 -18.54
N GLU A 363 -12.14 -19.36 -18.14
CA GLU A 363 -13.37 -19.54 -18.91
C GLU A 363 -13.35 -18.83 -20.27
N ASN A 364 -12.54 -17.79 -20.41
CA ASN A 364 -12.35 -17.07 -21.67
C ASN A 364 -11.29 -17.71 -22.58
N VAL A 365 -10.64 -18.80 -22.14
CA VAL A 365 -9.50 -19.42 -22.83
C VAL A 365 -9.90 -20.81 -23.34
N ASN A 366 -9.71 -21.06 -24.64
CA ASN A 366 -9.88 -22.39 -25.22
C ASN A 366 -8.66 -23.27 -24.88
N PRO A 367 -8.80 -24.38 -24.13
CA PRO A 367 -7.67 -25.17 -23.67
C PRO A 367 -6.89 -25.86 -24.80
N GLN A 368 -7.43 -25.93 -26.02
CA GLN A 368 -6.77 -26.54 -27.18
C GLN A 368 -5.73 -25.62 -27.85
N TYR A 369 -5.80 -24.31 -27.59
CA TYR A 369 -4.91 -23.33 -28.21
C TYR A 369 -3.94 -22.72 -27.19
N PRO A 370 -2.69 -22.44 -27.57
CA PRO A 370 -1.77 -21.72 -26.70
C PRO A 370 -2.27 -20.31 -26.42
N LEU A 371 -2.27 -19.90 -25.16
CA LEU A 371 -2.47 -18.52 -24.76
C LEU A 371 -1.17 -17.75 -24.91
N THR A 372 -1.18 -16.73 -25.75
CA THR A 372 -0.08 -15.76 -25.87
C THR A 372 -0.33 -14.60 -24.94
N ILE A 373 0.66 -14.27 -24.11
CA ILE A 373 0.65 -13.07 -23.28
C ILE A 373 1.73 -12.13 -23.79
N THR A 374 1.35 -10.91 -24.14
CA THR A 374 2.24 -9.86 -24.62
C THR A 374 2.21 -8.72 -23.65
N CYS A 375 3.38 -8.39 -23.09
CA CYS A 375 3.59 -7.23 -22.25
C CYS A 375 4.39 -6.19 -23.02
N TRP A 376 3.87 -4.97 -23.08
CA TRP A 376 4.48 -3.87 -23.82
C TRP A 376 4.64 -2.65 -22.92
N SER A 377 5.77 -1.96 -23.03
CA SER A 377 5.97 -0.65 -22.43
C SER A 377 6.30 0.41 -23.47
N LYS A 378 5.68 1.58 -23.35
CA LYS A 378 5.97 2.76 -24.18
C LYS A 378 7.39 3.28 -23.97
N GLU A 379 7.92 3.08 -22.78
CA GLU A 379 9.24 3.54 -22.36
C GLU A 379 10.07 2.33 -21.90
N GLY A 380 11.36 2.55 -21.63
CA GLY A 380 12.25 1.47 -21.20
C GLY A 380 12.65 0.52 -22.32
N ASN A 381 13.40 -0.52 -21.94
CA ASN A 381 13.96 -1.50 -22.85
C ASN A 381 13.59 -2.92 -22.36
N SER A 382 13.04 -3.73 -23.26
CA SER A 382 12.53 -5.08 -23.00
C SER A 382 13.59 -6.06 -22.47
N GLU A 383 14.87 -5.81 -22.70
CA GLU A 383 15.98 -6.55 -22.08
C GLU A 383 15.94 -6.49 -20.54
N TYR A 384 15.33 -5.45 -19.96
CA TYR A 384 15.26 -5.23 -18.52
C TYR A 384 13.85 -5.39 -17.96
N PHE A 385 12.88 -5.75 -18.80
CA PHE A 385 11.53 -6.02 -18.33
C PHE A 385 11.45 -7.35 -17.61
N LYS A 386 10.47 -7.47 -16.71
CA LYS A 386 10.15 -8.72 -16.00
C LYS A 386 8.69 -9.08 -16.22
N ILE A 387 8.44 -10.33 -16.57
CA ILE A 387 7.09 -10.92 -16.55
C ILE A 387 7.11 -12.02 -15.50
N GLU A 388 6.14 -11.97 -14.59
CA GLU A 388 5.83 -13.07 -13.68
C GLU A 388 4.38 -13.50 -13.91
N ILE A 389 4.14 -14.80 -13.85
CA ILE A 389 2.84 -15.39 -14.11
C ILE A 389 2.50 -16.32 -12.97
N TYR A 390 1.26 -16.23 -12.50
CA TYR A 390 0.74 -17.02 -11.41
C TYR A 390 -0.55 -17.69 -11.82
N ASN A 391 -0.70 -18.97 -11.51
CA ASN A 391 -1.99 -19.63 -11.55
C ASN A 391 -2.75 -19.23 -10.29
N THR A 392 -3.99 -18.77 -10.45
CA THR A 392 -4.86 -18.36 -9.34
C THR A 392 -6.15 -19.16 -9.34
N GLN A 393 -6.62 -19.50 -8.14
CA GLN A 393 -7.94 -20.09 -7.93
C GLN A 393 -8.73 -19.15 -7.04
N ASN A 394 -9.82 -18.59 -7.55
CA ASN A 394 -10.67 -17.63 -6.83
C ASN A 394 -11.76 -18.31 -6.00
#